data_AF-A0A7S2D025-F1
#
_entry.id   AF-A0A7S2D025-F1
#
_cell.length_a   1.000
_cell.length_b   1.000
_cell.length_c   1.000
_cell.angle_alpha   90.00
_cell.angle_beta   90.00
_cell.angle_gamma   90.00
#
_symmetry.space_group_name_H-M   'P 1'
#
loop_
_entity.id
_entity.type
_entity.pdbx_description
1 polymer ?
#
loop_
_entity_poly.entity_id
_entity_poly.type
_entity_poly.pdbx_seq_one_letter_code
_entity_poly.pdbx_strand_id
1 'polypeptide(L)'
;IDKNLVGEGGLDGVNLWQAMISDEDSHREEMLLNIDYLDGSLAYGSQPLGYDTAALIHGPWKLIVNSGELDWYETPSTSDGIVSLWSNEVVKPHTYLFNVLDDPEERTNVAAAYPHIVDRLLKRIAAYRQYMVPCEWRGDDSKADEYVKQTGFIGPWYKGIETPPVSSNCIDGFNLRHSDANWIKSH
;
A
#
# COMPACT_ATOMS: atom_id res chain seq x y z
N ILE A 1 3.05 -8.50 22.32
CA ILE A 1 3.05 -8.75 20.87
C ILE A 1 1.75 -9.45 20.57
N ASP A 2 0.86 -8.83 19.79
CA ASP A 2 -0.26 -9.58 19.23
C ASP A 2 0.35 -10.59 18.26
N LYS A 3 0.41 -11.85 18.67
CA LYS A 3 1.06 -12.93 17.91
C LYS A 3 0.35 -13.23 16.58
N ASN A 4 -0.79 -12.58 16.34
CA ASN A 4 -1.60 -12.72 15.14
C ASN A 4 -1.22 -11.73 14.03
N LEU A 5 -0.26 -10.82 14.26
CA LEU A 5 0.19 -9.84 13.24
C LEU A 5 1.59 -10.13 12.71
N VAL A 6 2.38 -10.91 13.44
CA VAL A 6 3.75 -11.30 13.06
C VAL A 6 3.81 -12.81 13.22
N GLY A 7 4.00 -13.52 12.11
CA GLY A 7 4.05 -14.98 12.10
C GLY A 7 5.28 -15.55 12.81
N GLU A 8 5.36 -16.88 12.88
CA GLU A 8 6.45 -17.57 13.59
C GLU A 8 7.82 -17.11 13.08
N GLY A 9 8.69 -16.71 14.02
CA GLY A 9 10.06 -16.27 13.71
C GLY A 9 10.19 -14.86 13.14
N GLY A 10 9.13 -14.04 13.14
CA GLY A 10 9.19 -12.68 12.60
C GLY A 10 8.86 -12.58 11.11
N LEU A 11 8.25 -13.62 10.53
CA LEU A 11 7.83 -13.66 9.13
C LEU A 11 6.33 -13.39 9.00
N ASP A 12 5.91 -12.57 8.04
CA ASP A 12 4.47 -12.33 7.76
C ASP A 12 3.87 -13.37 6.79
N GLY A 13 4.71 -14.27 6.30
CA GLY A 13 4.33 -15.42 5.47
C GLY A 13 3.83 -16.59 6.31
N VAL A 14 2.93 -17.39 5.73
CA VAL A 14 2.52 -18.69 6.28
C VAL A 14 2.83 -19.80 5.28
N ASN A 15 3.07 -21.01 5.77
CA ASN A 15 3.26 -22.18 4.91
C ASN A 15 1.91 -22.59 4.29
N LEU A 16 1.82 -22.54 2.97
CA LEU A 16 0.61 -22.88 2.21
C LEU A 16 0.71 -24.26 1.53
N TRP A 17 1.75 -25.04 1.80
CA TRP A 17 2.00 -26.30 1.09
C TRP A 17 0.79 -27.24 1.15
N GLN A 18 0.23 -27.47 2.34
CA GLN A 18 -0.92 -28.38 2.49
C GLN A 18 -2.18 -27.88 1.81
N ALA A 19 -2.48 -26.59 1.91
CA ALA A 19 -3.60 -25.98 1.19
C ALA A 19 -3.49 -26.21 -0.34
N MET A 20 -2.27 -26.14 -0.90
CA MET A 20 -2.05 -26.36 -2.33
C MET A 20 -2.15 -27.83 -2.75
N ILE A 21 -1.67 -28.78 -1.93
CA ILE A 21 -1.57 -30.18 -2.34
C ILE A 21 -2.74 -31.06 -1.90
N SER A 22 -3.53 -30.62 -0.90
CA SER A 22 -4.54 -31.43 -0.24
C SER A 22 -5.96 -30.88 -0.36
N ASP A 23 -6.18 -29.82 -1.14
CA ASP A 23 -7.47 -29.11 -1.26
C ASP A 23 -8.01 -28.67 0.12
N GLU A 24 -7.09 -28.30 1.02
CA GLU A 24 -7.38 -27.80 2.35
C GLU A 24 -7.48 -26.26 2.34
N ASP A 25 -8.26 -25.70 3.26
CA ASP A 25 -8.37 -24.25 3.41
C ASP A 25 -7.01 -23.63 3.78
N SER A 26 -6.71 -22.48 3.18
CA SER A 26 -5.54 -21.68 3.55
C SER A 26 -5.69 -21.17 4.99
N HIS A 27 -4.62 -21.33 5.79
CA HIS A 27 -4.56 -20.77 7.14
C HIS A 27 -4.35 -19.24 7.16
N ARG A 28 -4.18 -18.60 6.00
CA ARG A 28 -4.10 -17.15 5.89
C ARG A 28 -5.49 -16.53 5.97
N GLU A 29 -5.77 -15.83 7.05
CA GLU A 29 -7.04 -15.10 7.26
C GLU A 29 -6.95 -13.62 6.85
N GLU A 30 -5.74 -13.06 6.83
CA GLU A 30 -5.47 -11.65 6.58
C GLU A 30 -4.22 -11.45 5.74
N MET A 31 -4.21 -10.38 4.94
CA MET A 31 -3.08 -9.92 4.16
C MET A 31 -3.05 -8.39 4.12
N LEU A 32 -2.07 -7.81 4.79
CA LEU A 32 -1.70 -6.41 4.55
C LEU A 32 -1.09 -6.33 3.15
N LEU A 33 -1.64 -5.47 2.29
CA LEU A 33 -1.07 -5.25 0.96
C LEU A 33 0.09 -4.25 1.04
N ASN A 34 -0.17 -3.06 1.58
CA ASN A 34 0.87 -2.06 1.88
C ASN A 34 0.32 -0.96 2.81
N ILE A 35 1.24 -0.24 3.46
CA ILE A 35 1.00 1.08 4.06
C ILE A 35 2.06 2.00 3.49
N ASP A 36 1.66 2.97 2.66
CA ASP A 36 2.55 3.97 2.09
C ASP A 36 2.28 5.34 2.70
N TYR A 37 3.27 5.89 3.38
CA TYR A 37 3.20 7.22 3.98
C TYR A 37 3.99 8.28 3.18
N LEU A 38 4.68 7.87 2.11
CA LEU A 38 5.42 8.74 1.19
C LEU A 38 4.58 9.32 0.07
N ASP A 39 3.34 8.84 -0.10
CA ASP A 39 2.44 9.31 -1.15
C ASP A 39 2.15 10.81 -0.97
N GLY A 40 2.89 11.62 -1.72
CA GLY A 40 3.04 13.06 -1.60
C GLY A 40 1.84 13.87 -2.08
N SER A 41 0.64 13.30 -2.10
CA SER A 41 -0.57 14.04 -2.40
C SER A 41 -0.99 14.88 -1.18
N LEU A 42 -0.62 16.16 -1.21
CA LEU A 42 -1.05 17.17 -0.24
C LEU A 42 -2.59 17.33 -0.13
N ALA A 43 -3.37 16.63 -0.97
CA ALA A 43 -4.82 16.68 -1.01
C ALA A 43 -5.53 15.78 0.02
N TYR A 44 -4.83 14.91 0.77
CA TYR A 44 -5.46 13.82 1.52
C TYR A 44 -5.72 14.08 3.01
N GLY A 45 -5.40 15.26 3.52
CA GLY A 45 -5.40 15.56 4.96
C GLY A 45 -6.72 15.35 5.73
N SER A 46 -7.88 15.24 5.08
CA SER A 46 -9.19 15.04 5.72
C SER A 46 -9.63 13.57 5.83
N GLN A 47 -8.79 12.62 5.45
CA GLN A 47 -9.16 11.20 5.38
C GLN A 47 -8.70 10.40 6.61
N PRO A 48 -9.19 9.15 6.80
CA PRO A 48 -9.04 8.41 8.06
C PRO A 48 -7.59 8.18 8.48
N LEU A 49 -6.66 8.05 7.53
CA LEU A 49 -5.23 7.85 7.81
C LEU A 49 -4.38 9.11 7.58
N GLY A 50 -5.02 10.27 7.49
CA GLY A 50 -4.35 11.49 7.02
C GLY A 50 -3.89 11.31 5.57
N TYR A 51 -2.58 11.34 5.34
CA TYR A 51 -1.99 11.22 4.00
C TYR A 51 -1.60 9.80 3.60
N ASP A 52 -1.62 8.86 4.53
CA ASP A 52 -1.08 7.52 4.27
C ASP A 52 -2.09 6.72 3.44
N THR A 53 -1.64 6.07 2.38
CA THR A 53 -2.46 5.11 1.64
C THR A 53 -2.23 3.72 2.18
N ALA A 54 -3.28 2.93 2.27
CA ALA A 54 -3.17 1.58 2.79
C ALA A 54 -4.22 0.65 2.19
N ALA A 55 -3.88 -0.63 2.10
CA ALA A 55 -4.86 -1.65 1.76
C ALA A 55 -4.63 -2.95 2.54
N LEU A 56 -5.74 -3.61 2.89
CA LEU A 56 -5.77 -4.81 3.72
C LEU A 56 -6.91 -5.71 3.25
N ILE A 57 -6.64 -7.01 3.15
CA ILE A 57 -7.67 -8.04 2.96
C ILE A 57 -7.81 -8.82 4.26
N HIS A 58 -9.02 -9.00 4.76
CA HIS A 58 -9.32 -9.85 5.92
C HIS A 58 -10.64 -10.61 5.70
N GLY A 59 -10.54 -11.93 5.56
CA GLY A 59 -11.65 -12.75 5.09
C GLY A 59 -12.15 -12.26 3.71
N PRO A 60 -13.46 -12.05 3.51
CA PRO A 60 -13.99 -11.60 2.22
C PRO A 60 -13.79 -10.11 1.96
N TRP A 61 -13.32 -9.33 2.94
CA TRP A 61 -13.32 -7.87 2.86
C TRP A 61 -11.96 -7.35 2.45
N LYS A 62 -11.93 -6.51 1.41
CA LYS A 62 -10.78 -5.66 1.07
C LYS A 62 -11.10 -4.22 1.41
N LEU A 63 -10.28 -3.63 2.27
CA LEU A 63 -10.28 -2.20 2.57
C LEU A 63 -9.14 -1.54 1.78
N ILE A 64 -9.43 -0.42 1.12
CA ILE A 64 -8.46 0.47 0.50
C ILE A 64 -8.73 1.87 1.05
N VAL A 65 -7.71 2.56 1.55
CA VAL A 65 -7.85 3.86 2.20
C VAL A 65 -6.96 4.87 1.50
N ASN A 66 -7.49 6.08 1.34
CA ASN A 66 -6.81 7.23 0.75
C ASN A 66 -6.37 7.04 -0.71
N SER A 67 -6.98 6.10 -1.44
CA SER A 67 -6.67 5.88 -2.85
C SER A 67 -7.52 6.76 -3.75
N GLY A 68 -6.95 7.17 -4.87
CA GLY A 68 -7.74 7.63 -6.01
C GLY A 68 -8.50 6.47 -6.66
N GLU A 69 -9.63 6.78 -7.28
CA GLU A 69 -10.29 5.95 -8.28
C GLU A 69 -9.44 5.84 -9.56
N LEU A 70 -9.28 4.62 -10.07
CA LEU A 70 -8.81 4.34 -11.41
C LEU A 70 -9.93 3.60 -12.14
N ASP A 71 -10.25 4.03 -13.36
CA ASP A 71 -11.31 3.41 -14.14
C ASP A 71 -11.00 1.96 -14.50
N TRP A 72 -12.05 1.15 -14.60
CA TRP A 72 -11.95 -0.18 -15.21
C TRP A 72 -11.59 -0.05 -16.69
N TYR A 73 -10.55 -0.77 -17.11
CA TYR A 73 -10.15 -0.81 -18.51
C TYR A 73 -10.47 -2.17 -19.14
N GLU A 74 -11.01 -2.14 -20.35
CA GLU A 74 -11.24 -3.33 -21.14
C GLU A 74 -9.93 -3.80 -21.80
N THR A 75 -9.88 -5.09 -22.14
CA THR A 75 -8.75 -5.63 -22.90
C THR A 75 -8.69 -4.95 -24.28
N PRO A 76 -7.56 -4.33 -24.66
CA PRO A 76 -7.43 -3.72 -25.98
C PRO A 76 -7.63 -4.76 -27.09
N SER A 77 -8.44 -4.43 -28.10
CA SER A 77 -8.74 -5.30 -29.24
C SER A 77 -7.64 -5.34 -30.31
N THR A 78 -6.59 -4.53 -30.17
CA THR A 78 -5.49 -4.41 -31.14
C THR A 78 -4.14 -4.35 -30.44
N SER A 79 -3.10 -4.88 -31.09
CA SER A 79 -1.72 -4.90 -30.58
C SER A 79 -1.09 -3.52 -30.39
N ASP A 80 -1.70 -2.47 -30.96
CA ASP A 80 -1.17 -1.10 -30.97
C ASP A 80 -2.04 -0.12 -30.15
N GLY A 81 -3.01 -0.63 -29.38
CA GLY A 81 -3.92 0.19 -28.59
C GLY A 81 -3.26 0.75 -27.33
N ILE A 82 -2.75 1.99 -27.40
CA ILE A 82 -2.38 2.74 -26.19
C ILE A 82 -3.66 3.05 -25.41
N VAL A 83 -3.85 2.41 -24.26
CA VAL A 83 -4.88 2.80 -23.28
C VAL A 83 -4.32 3.95 -22.46
N SER A 84 -4.86 5.15 -22.64
CA SER A 84 -4.57 6.28 -21.74
C SER A 84 -5.41 6.12 -20.48
N LEU A 85 -4.75 5.75 -19.38
CA LEU A 85 -5.37 5.65 -18.04
C LEU A 85 -5.29 6.97 -17.27
N TRP A 86 -4.80 8.04 -17.90
CA TRP A 86 -4.69 9.35 -17.29
C TRP A 86 -6.04 10.06 -17.30
N SER A 87 -6.67 10.16 -16.13
CA SER A 87 -7.74 11.13 -15.90
C SER A 87 -7.12 12.48 -15.55
N ASN A 88 -7.60 13.56 -16.18
CA ASN A 88 -7.24 14.93 -15.80
C ASN A 88 -8.03 15.42 -14.57
N GLU A 89 -8.92 14.60 -14.02
CA GLU A 89 -9.63 14.95 -12.79
C GLU A 89 -8.72 14.74 -11.58
N VAL A 90 -8.71 15.73 -10.68
CA VAL A 90 -8.10 15.58 -9.37
C VAL A 90 -8.91 14.52 -8.63
N VAL A 91 -8.40 13.29 -8.66
CA VAL A 91 -9.06 12.17 -8.01
C VAL A 91 -9.02 12.42 -6.50
N LYS A 92 -10.20 12.67 -5.93
CA LYS A 92 -10.32 12.84 -4.49
C LYS A 92 -9.97 11.50 -3.85
N PRO A 93 -9.24 11.50 -2.72
CA PRO A 93 -8.99 10.26 -2.00
C PRO A 93 -10.33 9.72 -1.49
N HIS A 94 -10.50 8.41 -1.61
CA HIS A 94 -11.67 7.74 -1.09
C HIS A 94 -11.28 6.51 -0.28
N THR A 95 -12.14 6.16 0.66
CA THR A 95 -12.11 4.86 1.33
C THR A 95 -13.03 3.92 0.59
N TYR A 96 -12.48 2.78 0.18
CA TYR A 96 -13.21 1.72 -0.50
C TYR A 96 -13.27 0.48 0.37
N LEU A 97 -14.44 -0.14 0.40
CA LEU A 97 -14.63 -1.45 0.98
C LEU A 97 -15.33 -2.33 -0.05
N PHE A 98 -14.72 -3.46 -0.38
CA PHE A 98 -15.27 -4.46 -1.29
C PHE A 98 -15.40 -5.79 -0.57
N ASN A 99 -16.45 -6.55 -0.89
CA ASN A 99 -16.53 -7.96 -0.57
C ASN A 99 -15.99 -8.72 -1.79
N VAL A 100 -14.72 -9.13 -1.77
CA VAL A 100 -14.04 -9.71 -2.95
C VAL A 100 -14.48 -11.14 -3.27
N LEU A 101 -15.25 -11.80 -2.39
CA LEU A 101 -15.88 -13.08 -2.72
C LEU A 101 -17.15 -12.89 -3.54
N ASP A 102 -17.96 -11.87 -3.21
CA ASP A 102 -19.22 -11.58 -3.90
C ASP A 102 -19.04 -10.59 -5.07
N ASP A 103 -18.00 -9.75 -5.03
CA ASP A 103 -17.64 -8.72 -6.00
C ASP A 103 -16.11 -8.76 -6.29
N PRO A 104 -15.64 -9.79 -7.01
CA PRO A 104 -14.22 -9.94 -7.35
C PRO A 104 -13.71 -8.86 -8.32
N GLU A 105 -14.61 -8.16 -8.98
CA GLU A 105 -14.32 -7.04 -9.88
C GLU A 105 -14.43 -5.67 -9.18
N GLU A 106 -14.56 -5.63 -7.86
CA GLU A 106 -14.46 -4.39 -7.08
C GLU A 106 -15.33 -3.26 -7.66
N ARG A 107 -16.53 -3.60 -8.17
CA ARG A 107 -17.41 -2.69 -8.89
C ARG A 107 -18.22 -1.82 -7.94
N THR A 108 -18.47 -2.31 -6.73
CA THR A 108 -19.39 -1.68 -5.79
C THR A 108 -18.69 -1.34 -4.48
N ASN A 109 -18.35 -0.07 -4.29
CA ASN A 109 -17.86 0.41 -3.00
C ASN A 109 -18.98 0.39 -1.95
N VAL A 110 -18.85 -0.48 -0.94
CA VAL A 110 -19.84 -0.62 0.15
C VAL A 110 -19.39 -0.02 1.48
N ALA A 111 -18.34 0.82 1.49
CA ALA A 111 -17.78 1.41 2.72
C ALA A 111 -18.84 2.17 3.55
N ALA A 112 -19.70 2.96 2.90
CA ALA A 112 -20.76 3.72 3.56
C ALA A 112 -21.86 2.81 4.17
N ALA A 113 -22.09 1.63 3.59
CA ALA A 113 -23.08 0.67 4.08
C ALA A 113 -22.55 -0.16 5.27
N TYR A 114 -21.24 -0.38 5.36
CA TYR A 114 -20.60 -1.20 6.40
C TYR A 114 -19.52 -0.43 7.18
N PRO A 115 -19.84 0.71 7.82
CA PRO A 115 -18.84 1.54 8.51
C PRO A 115 -18.16 0.82 9.69
N HIS A 116 -18.85 -0.14 10.32
CA HIS A 116 -18.29 -0.97 11.38
C HIS A 116 -17.20 -1.94 10.89
N ILE A 117 -17.29 -2.39 9.63
CA ILE A 117 -16.24 -3.23 9.00
C ILE A 117 -15.05 -2.35 8.65
N VAL A 118 -15.29 -1.16 8.09
CA VAL A 118 -14.25 -0.16 7.84
C VAL A 118 -13.46 0.14 9.12
N ASP A 119 -14.13 0.49 10.22
CA ASP A 119 -13.50 0.76 11.52
C ASP A 119 -12.67 -0.43 12.04
N ARG A 120 -13.21 -1.65 11.95
CA ARG A 120 -12.48 -2.87 12.34
C ARG A 120 -11.20 -3.04 11.52
N LEU A 121 -11.27 -2.87 10.20
CA LEU A 121 -10.11 -3.06 9.31
C LEU A 121 -9.10 -1.92 9.44
N LEU A 122 -9.54 -0.68 9.67
CA LEU A 122 -8.65 0.44 10.00
C LEU A 122 -7.85 0.16 11.28
N LYS A 123 -8.48 -0.42 12.31
CA LYS A 123 -7.79 -0.84 13.55
C LYS A 123 -6.73 -1.92 13.28
N ARG A 124 -6.98 -2.84 12.35
CA ARG A 124 -5.98 -3.83 11.91
C ARG A 124 -4.78 -3.16 11.23
N ILE A 125 -5.02 -2.23 10.30
CA ILE A 125 -3.95 -1.44 9.66
C ILE A 125 -3.15 -0.65 10.72
N ALA A 126 -3.82 -0.03 11.70
CA ALA A 126 -3.15 0.69 12.77
C ALA A 126 -2.26 -0.22 13.64
N ALA A 127 -2.67 -1.48 13.82
CA ALA A 127 -1.88 -2.46 14.54
C ALA A 127 -0.61 -2.84 13.74
N TYR A 128 -0.69 -3.01 12.41
CA TYR A 128 0.50 -3.21 11.56
C TYR A 128 1.46 -2.02 11.62
N ARG A 129 0.93 -0.79 11.61
CA ARG A 129 1.74 0.43 11.65
C ARG A 129 2.71 0.47 12.84
N GLN A 130 2.31 -0.07 13.99
CA GLN A 130 3.14 -0.10 15.20
C GLN A 130 4.45 -0.89 15.02
N TYR A 131 4.50 -1.79 14.04
CA TYR A 131 5.66 -2.64 13.77
C TYR A 131 6.39 -2.25 12.48
N MET A 132 5.94 -1.20 11.77
CA MET A 132 6.64 -0.70 10.60
C MET A 132 8.02 -0.14 10.98
N VAL A 133 8.95 -0.29 10.06
CA VAL A 133 10.22 0.44 10.07
C VAL A 133 10.13 1.66 9.14
N PRO A 134 10.98 2.68 9.31
CA PRO A 134 11.08 3.76 8.34
C PRO A 134 11.38 3.20 6.94
N CYS A 135 10.86 3.87 5.91
CA CYS A 135 11.22 3.64 4.53
C CYS A 135 12.72 3.89 4.29
N GLU A 136 13.17 3.46 3.11
CA GLU A 136 14.56 3.61 2.66
C GLU A 136 14.64 4.47 1.39
N TRP A 137 13.65 5.34 1.18
CA TRP A 137 13.63 6.25 0.03
C TRP A 137 14.70 7.32 0.17
N ARG A 138 15.65 7.35 -0.78
CA ARG A 138 16.82 8.25 -0.78
C ARG A 138 16.73 9.37 -1.83
N GLY A 139 15.67 9.39 -2.64
CA GLY A 139 15.51 10.34 -3.74
C GLY A 139 16.29 9.94 -5.00
N ASP A 140 16.16 10.76 -6.04
CA ASP A 140 16.90 10.60 -7.28
C ASP A 140 18.39 10.88 -7.08
N ASP A 141 19.24 10.08 -7.74
CA ASP A 141 20.68 10.21 -7.67
C ASP A 141 21.26 10.69 -9.00
N SER A 142 21.77 11.93 -9.03
CA SER A 142 22.35 12.52 -10.23
C SER A 142 23.57 11.77 -10.75
N LYS A 143 24.31 11.04 -9.89
CA LYS A 143 25.44 10.21 -10.33
C LYS A 143 24.97 8.98 -11.11
N ALA A 144 23.79 8.46 -10.80
CA ALA A 144 23.18 7.36 -11.55
C ALA A 144 22.83 7.82 -12.96
N ASP A 145 22.18 8.97 -13.07
CA ASP A 145 21.82 9.59 -14.35
C ASP A 145 23.07 9.92 -15.20
N GLU A 146 24.11 10.48 -14.58
CA GLU A 146 25.39 10.73 -15.25
C GLU A 146 26.04 9.43 -15.76
N TYR A 147 26.03 8.36 -14.96
CA TYR A 147 26.57 7.06 -15.37
C TYR A 147 25.84 6.50 -16.59
N VAL A 148 24.50 6.52 -16.58
CA VAL A 148 23.71 6.06 -17.72
C VAL A 148 23.99 6.91 -18.96
N LYS A 149 24.09 8.24 -18.82
CA LYS A 149 24.42 9.15 -19.92
C LYS A 149 25.81 8.89 -20.52
N GLN A 150 26.79 8.55 -19.69
CA GLN A 150 28.17 8.30 -20.13
C GLN A 150 28.37 6.91 -20.74
N THR A 151 27.72 5.89 -20.18
CA THR A 151 27.97 4.50 -20.55
C THR A 151 26.93 3.95 -21.52
N GLY A 152 25.71 4.49 -21.52
CA GLY A 152 24.55 3.92 -22.21
C GLY A 152 23.94 2.71 -21.52
N PHE A 153 24.37 2.38 -20.29
CA PHE A 153 23.91 1.19 -19.57
C PHE A 153 23.44 1.52 -18.14
N ILE A 154 22.50 0.72 -17.65
CA ILE A 154 22.14 0.68 -16.23
C ILE A 154 23.15 -0.25 -15.53
N GLY A 155 23.83 0.25 -14.51
CA GLY A 155 24.84 -0.50 -13.78
C GLY A 155 25.29 0.24 -12.53
N PRO A 156 26.17 -0.35 -11.71
CA PRO A 156 26.65 0.29 -10.48
C PRO A 156 27.41 1.60 -10.79
N TRP A 157 26.97 2.72 -10.19
CA TRP A 157 27.62 4.03 -10.32
C TRP A 157 28.40 4.46 -9.06
N TYR A 158 28.20 3.76 -7.94
CA TYR A 158 29.01 3.94 -6.73
C TYR A 158 30.28 3.09 -6.79
N LYS A 159 31.42 3.71 -6.44
CA LYS A 159 32.74 3.05 -6.40
C LYS A 159 33.07 2.45 -5.01
N GLY A 160 32.15 2.53 -4.03
CA GLY A 160 32.35 2.09 -2.65
C GLY A 160 31.04 1.83 -1.91
N ILE A 161 31.09 1.73 -0.57
CA ILE A 161 29.94 1.47 0.32
C ILE A 161 29.19 2.77 0.69
N GLU A 162 29.38 3.84 -0.09
CA GLU A 162 28.68 5.10 0.18
C GLU A 162 27.20 4.93 -0.17
N THR A 163 26.37 4.88 0.86
CA THR A 163 24.92 4.95 0.71
C THR A 163 24.48 6.41 0.84
N PRO A 164 23.76 6.98 -0.15
CA PRO A 164 23.15 8.31 -0.02
C PRO A 164 22.32 8.39 1.26
N PRO A 165 22.20 9.51 1.97
CA PRO A 165 21.32 9.59 3.14
C PRO A 165 19.87 9.27 2.78
N VAL A 166 19.10 8.71 3.73
CA VAL A 166 17.65 8.57 3.60
C VAL A 166 17.04 9.96 3.47
N SER A 167 16.07 10.13 2.58
CA SER A 167 15.43 11.43 2.34
C SER A 167 14.76 11.95 3.61
N SER A 168 14.79 13.27 3.81
CA SER A 168 14.12 13.92 4.94
C SER A 168 12.62 13.61 4.93
N ASN A 169 11.97 13.60 3.76
CA ASN A 169 10.55 13.26 3.62
C ASN A 169 10.23 11.87 4.21
N CYS A 170 11.14 10.91 4.02
CA CYS A 170 10.98 9.56 4.55
C CYS A 170 11.11 9.50 6.08
N ILE A 171 12.09 10.20 6.63
CA ILE A 171 12.33 10.26 8.08
C ILE A 171 11.20 11.06 8.77
N ASP A 172 10.91 12.25 8.25
CA ASP A 172 9.94 13.18 8.81
C ASP A 172 8.52 12.62 8.70
N GLY A 173 8.15 12.04 7.55
CA GLY A 173 6.86 11.39 7.34
C GLY A 173 6.62 10.24 8.32
N PHE A 174 7.65 9.44 8.59
CA PHE A 174 7.59 8.37 9.57
C PHE A 174 7.42 8.92 10.99
N ASN A 175 8.30 9.82 11.42
CA ASN A 175 8.34 10.31 12.81
C ASN A 175 7.09 11.10 13.20
N LEU A 176 6.63 12.00 12.33
CA LEU A 176 5.43 12.82 12.58
C LEU A 176 4.20 11.95 12.78
N ARG A 177 4.10 10.82 12.06
CA ARG A 177 2.86 10.03 11.97
C ARG A 177 2.93 8.70 12.72
N HIS A 178 4.09 8.31 13.22
CA HIS A 178 4.25 7.15 14.10
C HIS A 178 4.03 7.51 15.57
N SER A 179 4.26 8.78 15.94
CA SER A 179 4.06 9.27 17.31
C SER A 179 2.61 9.65 17.65
N ASP A 180 1.72 9.71 16.66
CA ASP A 180 0.30 10.03 16.86
C ASP A 180 -0.48 8.82 17.40
N ALA A 181 -0.79 8.84 18.70
CA ALA A 181 -1.63 7.83 19.36
C ALA A 181 -3.08 7.77 18.80
N ASN A 182 -3.51 8.79 18.05
CA ASN A 182 -4.80 8.89 17.36
C ASN A 182 -4.61 8.97 15.84
N TRP A 183 -3.74 8.11 15.28
CA TRP A 183 -3.44 8.07 13.85
C TRP A 183 -4.69 7.92 12.96
N ILE A 184 -5.70 7.17 13.40
CA ILE A 184 -7.00 7.10 12.72
C ILE A 184 -7.83 8.34 13.11
N LYS A 185 -8.12 9.21 12.14
CA LYS A 185 -9.02 10.35 12.32
C LYS A 185 -10.47 9.87 12.43
N SER A 186 -11.18 10.28 13.48
CA SER A 186 -12.62 10.07 13.60
C SER A 186 -13.35 10.85 12.52
N HIS A 187 -14.26 10.19 11.80
CA HIS A 187 -15.20 10.83 10.88
C HIS A 187 -16.18 11.74 11.64
#